data_AF-X1BKC1-F1
#
_entry.id   AF-X1BKC1-F1
#
_cell.length_a   1.000
_cell.length_b   1.000
_cell.length_c   1.000
_cell.angle_alpha   90.00
_cell.angle_beta   90.00
_cell.angle_gamma   90.00
#
_symmetry.space_group_name_H-M   'P 1'
#
loop_
_entity.id
_entity.type
_entity.pdbx_description
1 polymer ?
#
loop_
_entity_poly.entity_id
_entity_poly.type
_entity_poly.pdbx_seq_one_letter_code
_entity_poly.pdbx_strand_id
1 'polypeptide(L)'
;MADLKEKAVALLGSVDDVDLNDDASSTTIYTVPTGKKCVLDHVRLRNISGNCTNATCTVGKSGALTDFLGTQTLSGLNAAASTGILRPLPNATTVKGIEYVATNALVFRVVVAASVACTATVEFFGTIDDA
;
A
#
# COMPACT_ATOMS: atom_id res chain seq x y z
N MET A 1 24.69 13.20 -4.63
CA MET A 1 23.48 13.28 -5.48
C MET A 1 22.37 12.63 -4.68
N ALA A 2 21.26 13.32 -4.48
CA ALA A 2 20.13 12.76 -3.75
C ALA A 2 19.55 11.57 -4.53
N ASP A 3 19.11 10.51 -3.84
CA ASP A 3 18.39 9.41 -4.48
C ASP A 3 17.10 9.96 -5.12
N LEU A 4 16.59 9.38 -6.21
CA LEU A 4 15.33 9.80 -6.82
C LEU A 4 14.17 9.70 -5.81
N LYS A 5 14.26 8.77 -4.85
CA LYS A 5 13.29 8.65 -3.76
C LYS A 5 13.34 9.84 -2.80
N GLU A 6 14.47 10.54 -2.75
CA GLU A 6 14.63 11.73 -1.92
C GLU A 6 13.97 12.94 -2.60
N LYS A 7 12.98 13.53 -1.95
CA LYS A 7 12.28 14.77 -2.39
C LYS A 7 11.43 14.66 -3.66
N ALA A 8 11.24 13.47 -4.23
CA ALA A 8 10.29 13.23 -5.32
C ALA A 8 9.42 12.01 -5.04
N VAL A 9 8.17 12.03 -5.50
CA VAL A 9 7.28 10.87 -5.38
C VAL A 9 7.80 9.77 -6.31
N ALA A 10 8.37 8.72 -5.73
CA ALA A 10 8.99 7.62 -6.45
C ALA A 10 8.57 6.26 -5.86
N LEU A 11 8.88 5.18 -6.59
CA LEU A 11 8.63 3.82 -6.12
C LEU A 11 9.53 3.51 -4.91
N LEU A 12 8.94 3.30 -3.74
CA LEU A 12 9.65 2.99 -2.51
C LEU A 12 10.00 1.51 -2.44
N GLY A 13 9.01 0.64 -2.70
CA GLY A 13 9.13 -0.81 -2.67
C GLY A 13 8.00 -1.49 -3.45
N SER A 14 8.22 -2.74 -3.82
CA SER A 14 7.26 -3.57 -4.55
C SER A 14 7.38 -5.04 -4.13
N VAL A 15 6.25 -5.72 -4.06
CA VAL A 15 6.18 -7.18 -3.89
C VAL A 15 5.22 -7.74 -4.93
N ASP A 16 5.67 -8.73 -5.68
CA ASP A 16 4.87 -9.49 -6.64
C ASP A 16 4.11 -10.62 -5.94
N ASP A 17 3.06 -11.12 -6.60
CA ASP A 17 2.29 -12.29 -6.16
C ASP A 17 1.73 -12.21 -4.74
N VAL A 18 1.36 -11.01 -4.28
CA VAL A 18 0.62 -10.85 -3.02
C VAL A 18 -0.74 -11.53 -3.18
N ASP A 19 -1.02 -12.53 -2.33
CA ASP A 19 -2.27 -13.29 -2.38
C ASP A 19 -3.41 -12.48 -1.76
N LEU A 20 -4.33 -12.02 -2.62
CA LEU A 20 -5.53 -11.27 -2.22
C LEU A 20 -6.67 -12.20 -1.78
N ASN A 21 -6.43 -13.51 -1.80
CA ASN A 21 -7.29 -14.53 -1.24
C ASN A 21 -6.76 -15.10 0.10
N ASP A 22 -5.66 -14.56 0.63
CA ASP A 22 -5.15 -14.94 1.95
C ASP A 22 -5.70 -14.00 3.03
N ASP A 23 -6.65 -14.52 3.82
CA ASP A 23 -7.40 -13.75 4.80
C ASP A 23 -6.52 -13.28 5.98
N ALA A 24 -6.73 -12.05 6.43
CA ALA A 24 -5.99 -11.42 7.52
C ALA A 24 -4.45 -11.38 7.37
N SER A 25 -3.93 -11.59 6.15
CA SER A 25 -2.50 -11.61 5.85
C SER A 25 -1.91 -10.20 5.76
N SER A 26 -0.63 -10.04 6.09
CA SER A 26 0.07 -8.75 6.03
C SER A 26 1.43 -8.90 5.37
N THR A 27 1.66 -8.12 4.32
CA THR A 27 2.91 -8.13 3.55
C THR A 27 3.65 -6.82 3.78
N THR A 28 4.91 -6.91 4.22
CA THR A 28 5.78 -5.72 4.34
C THR A 28 6.30 -5.35 2.96
N ILE A 29 6.02 -4.11 2.52
CA ILE A 29 6.43 -3.62 1.21
C ILE A 29 7.66 -2.73 1.31
N TYR A 30 7.77 -1.96 2.40
CA TYR A 30 8.87 -1.00 2.59
C TYR A 30 9.16 -0.80 4.07
N THR A 31 10.44 -0.75 4.44
CA THR A 31 10.87 -0.38 5.79
C THR A 31 11.66 0.91 5.71
N VAL A 32 11.25 1.93 6.47
CA VAL A 32 11.93 3.23 6.47
C VAL A 32 13.38 3.07 6.96
N PRO A 33 14.39 3.46 6.17
CA PRO A 33 15.80 3.35 6.56
C PRO A 33 16.16 4.20 7.77
N THR A 34 17.23 3.81 8.47
CA THR A 34 17.81 4.62 9.54
C THR A 34 18.23 5.99 9.02
N GLY A 35 17.96 7.04 9.80
CA GLY A 35 18.27 8.43 9.44
C GLY A 35 17.32 9.06 8.44
N LYS A 36 16.23 8.37 8.06
CA LYS A 36 15.23 8.85 7.11
C LYS A 36 13.84 8.95 7.73
N LYS A 37 13.03 9.79 7.10
CA LYS A 37 11.57 9.86 7.23
C LYS A 37 10.94 9.54 5.89
N CYS A 38 9.69 9.08 5.92
CA CYS A 38 8.95 8.68 4.73
C CYS A 38 7.52 9.22 4.80
N VAL A 39 7.04 9.77 3.69
CA VAL A 39 5.63 10.11 3.50
C VAL A 39 5.11 9.30 2.34
N LEU A 40 4.11 8.45 2.60
CA LEU A 40 3.46 7.65 1.57
C LEU A 40 2.42 8.51 0.82
N ASP A 41 2.38 8.41 -0.49
CA ASP A 41 1.46 9.16 -1.36
C ASP A 41 0.31 8.27 -1.86
N HIS A 42 0.64 7.11 -2.41
CA HIS A 42 -0.34 6.14 -2.88
C HIS A 42 0.22 4.73 -2.94
N VAL A 43 -0.69 3.77 -3.01
CA VAL A 43 -0.41 2.37 -3.34
C VAL A 43 -0.96 2.07 -4.71
N ARG A 44 -0.17 1.42 -5.55
CA ARG A 44 -0.61 0.92 -6.85
C ARG A 44 -0.73 -0.59 -6.81
N LEU A 45 -1.86 -1.08 -7.31
CA LEU A 45 -2.11 -2.49 -7.55
C LEU A 45 -2.07 -2.73 -9.06
N ARG A 46 -1.27 -3.69 -9.50
CA ARG A 46 -1.18 -4.10 -10.91
C ARG A 46 -1.01 -5.61 -11.01
N ASN A 47 -1.01 -6.13 -12.24
CA ASN A 47 -0.90 -7.57 -12.52
C ASN A 47 -1.94 -8.41 -11.76
N ILE A 48 -3.16 -7.89 -11.64
CA ILE A 48 -4.27 -8.64 -11.04
C ILE A 48 -4.46 -9.93 -11.83
N SER A 49 -4.42 -11.08 -11.16
CA SER A 49 -4.53 -12.40 -11.82
C SER A 49 -5.96 -12.94 -11.91
N GLY A 50 -6.92 -12.32 -11.21
CA GLY A 50 -8.30 -12.82 -11.15
C GLY A 50 -9.32 -11.78 -10.69
N ASN A 51 -10.45 -12.26 -10.16
CA ASN A 51 -11.49 -11.39 -9.63
C ASN A 51 -11.27 -11.13 -8.13
N CYS A 52 -10.98 -9.88 -7.78
CA CYS A 52 -10.74 -9.46 -6.40
C CYS A 52 -11.94 -8.70 -5.78
N THR A 53 -13.14 -8.81 -6.35
CA THR A 53 -14.29 -7.96 -6.00
C THR A 53 -14.64 -7.96 -4.51
N ASN A 54 -14.52 -9.14 -3.86
CA ASN A 54 -14.84 -9.31 -2.44
C ASN A 54 -13.66 -9.00 -1.51
N ALA A 55 -12.45 -8.91 -2.07
CA ALA A 55 -11.28 -8.66 -1.27
C ALA A 55 -11.33 -7.26 -0.68
N THR A 56 -10.90 -7.15 0.58
CA THR A 56 -10.69 -5.86 1.21
C THR A 56 -9.27 -5.76 1.73
N CYS A 57 -8.73 -4.54 1.73
CA CYS A 57 -7.38 -4.29 2.20
C CYS A 57 -7.27 -3.01 3.02
N THR A 58 -6.21 -2.93 3.83
CA THR A 58 -5.80 -1.71 4.53
C THR A 58 -4.31 -1.47 4.31
N VAL A 59 -3.86 -0.24 4.56
CA VAL A 59 -2.45 0.14 4.43
C VAL A 59 -2.05 0.99 5.62
N GLY A 60 -0.86 0.71 6.15
CA GLY A 60 -0.29 1.49 7.23
C GLY A 60 1.03 0.90 7.72
N LYS A 61 1.53 1.38 8.87
CA LYS A 61 2.68 0.74 9.52
C LYS A 61 2.27 -0.54 10.25
N SER A 62 3.21 -1.46 10.41
CA SER A 62 3.07 -2.64 11.26
C SER A 62 2.58 -2.25 12.66
N GLY A 63 1.60 -3.01 13.17
CA GLY A 63 0.90 -2.76 14.44
C GLY A 63 -0.28 -1.79 14.36
N ALA A 64 -0.30 -0.82 13.43
CA ALA A 64 -1.45 0.08 13.24
C ALA A 64 -2.33 -0.33 12.05
N LEU A 65 -1.71 -0.77 10.95
CA LEU A 65 -2.33 -1.38 9.76
C LEU A 65 -3.29 -0.51 8.94
N THR A 66 -3.77 0.62 9.48
CA THR A 66 -4.80 1.48 8.88
C THR A 66 -4.46 2.96 8.92
N ASP A 67 -3.28 3.31 9.43
CA ASP A 67 -2.92 4.71 9.71
C ASP A 67 -2.64 5.54 8.45
N PHE A 68 -2.37 4.91 7.31
CA PHE A 68 -2.39 5.56 6.01
C PHE A 68 -3.77 5.45 5.36
N LEU A 69 -4.27 4.23 5.16
CA LEU A 69 -5.53 3.96 4.47
C LEU A 69 -6.34 2.93 5.25
N GLY A 70 -7.54 3.33 5.67
CA GLY A 70 -8.54 2.42 6.23
C GLY A 70 -9.04 1.40 5.20
N THR A 71 -10.00 0.57 5.61
CA THR A 71 -10.49 -0.54 4.78
C THR A 71 -11.01 -0.06 3.43
N GLN A 72 -10.49 -0.66 2.36
CA GLN A 72 -10.95 -0.47 0.99
C GLN A 72 -11.47 -1.78 0.43
N THR A 73 -12.59 -1.72 -0.29
CA THR A 73 -13.11 -2.86 -1.06
C THR A 73 -12.59 -2.78 -2.49
N LEU A 74 -12.04 -3.88 -3.01
CA LEU A 74 -11.42 -3.94 -4.33
C LEU A 74 -12.43 -4.28 -5.45
N SER A 75 -13.68 -3.83 -5.31
CA SER A 75 -14.81 -4.19 -6.17
C SER A 75 -14.61 -3.85 -7.66
N GLY A 76 -13.77 -2.85 -7.96
CA GLY A 76 -13.41 -2.47 -9.33
C GLY A 76 -12.29 -3.29 -9.96
N LEU A 77 -11.61 -4.16 -9.21
CA LEU A 77 -10.50 -5.00 -9.68
C LEU A 77 -11.00 -6.42 -9.94
N ASN A 78 -11.85 -6.56 -10.96
CA ASN A 78 -12.65 -7.77 -11.20
C ASN A 78 -12.22 -8.60 -12.42
N ALA A 79 -11.09 -8.25 -13.05
CA ALA A 79 -10.57 -8.97 -14.20
C ALA A 79 -9.04 -8.96 -14.23
N ALA A 80 -8.49 -9.90 -14.99
CA ALA A 80 -7.07 -9.86 -15.34
C ALA A 80 -6.74 -8.52 -16.03
N ALA A 81 -5.58 -7.96 -15.71
CA ALA A 81 -5.10 -6.64 -16.17
C ALA A 81 -5.85 -5.40 -15.63
N SER A 82 -6.77 -5.53 -14.67
CA SER A 82 -7.22 -4.39 -13.88
C SER A 82 -6.04 -3.76 -13.12
N THR A 83 -6.10 -2.45 -12.89
CA THR A 83 -5.13 -1.74 -12.03
C THR A 83 -5.87 -0.82 -11.07
N GLY A 84 -5.37 -0.69 -9.86
CA GLY A 84 -5.93 0.18 -8.84
C GLY A 84 -4.90 1.19 -8.33
N ILE A 85 -5.36 2.40 -8.02
CA ILE A 85 -4.59 3.35 -7.21
C ILE A 85 -5.40 3.58 -5.93
N LEU A 86 -4.79 3.23 -4.81
CA LEU A 86 -5.38 3.36 -3.48
C LEU A 86 -4.65 4.49 -2.75
N ARG A 87 -5.41 5.51 -2.34
CA ARG A 87 -4.89 6.63 -1.55
C ARG A 87 -6.00 7.28 -0.74
N PRO A 88 -5.66 7.93 0.38
CA PRO A 88 -6.62 8.78 1.07
C PRO A 88 -7.02 9.97 0.18
N LEU A 89 -8.32 10.22 0.05
CA LEU A 89 -8.83 11.32 -0.76
C LEU A 89 -9.13 12.53 0.13
N PRO A 90 -8.61 13.73 -0.19
CA PRO A 90 -8.96 14.95 0.52
C PRO A 90 -10.47 15.16 0.59
N ASN A 91 -10.96 15.54 1.76
CA ASN A 91 -12.36 15.87 2.02
C ASN A 91 -12.45 17.17 2.84
N ALA A 92 -13.66 17.66 3.11
CA ALA A 92 -13.88 18.86 3.93
C ALA A 92 -13.18 18.77 5.30
N THR A 93 -13.10 17.57 5.87
CA THR A 93 -12.17 17.26 6.96
C THR A 93 -10.86 16.76 6.35
N THR A 94 -9.76 17.44 6.66
CA THR A 94 -8.42 17.07 6.20
C THR A 94 -8.11 15.63 6.59
N VAL A 95 -7.73 14.83 5.61
CA VAL A 95 -7.24 13.49 5.88
C VAL A 95 -5.86 13.59 6.54
N LYS A 96 -5.70 12.90 7.66
CA LYS A 96 -4.43 12.85 8.37
C LYS A 96 -3.39 12.12 7.52
N GLY A 97 -2.32 12.82 7.14
CA GLY A 97 -1.08 12.20 6.65
C GLY A 97 -0.20 11.75 7.82
N ILE A 98 0.63 10.74 7.59
CA ILE A 98 1.59 10.23 8.58
C ILE A 98 3.00 10.39 8.01
N GLU A 99 3.86 11.01 8.80
CA GLU A 99 5.31 10.93 8.61
C GLU A 99 5.82 9.70 9.35
N TYR A 100 6.27 8.71 8.59
CA TYR A 100 6.85 7.49 9.13
C TYR A 100 8.33 7.71 9.40
N VAL A 101 8.81 7.22 10.54
CA VAL A 101 10.21 7.35 10.94
C VAL A 101 10.97 6.05 10.69
N ALA A 102 12.29 6.10 10.81
CA ALA A 102 13.17 4.93 10.71
C ALA A 102 12.62 3.69 11.45
N THR A 103 12.81 2.51 10.87
CA THR A 103 12.33 1.20 11.34
C THR A 103 10.82 0.95 11.26
N ASN A 104 9.99 1.96 10.92
CA ASN A 104 8.60 1.68 10.60
C ASN A 104 8.52 0.80 9.34
N ALA A 105 8.02 -0.41 9.51
CA ALA A 105 7.67 -1.31 8.42
C ALA A 105 6.27 -0.94 7.91
N LEU A 106 6.17 -0.55 6.64
CA LEU A 106 4.92 -0.22 5.97
C LEU A 106 4.38 -1.49 5.29
N VAL A 107 3.11 -1.77 5.55
CA VAL A 107 2.47 -3.04 5.22
C VAL A 107 1.21 -2.82 4.39
N PHE A 108 1.00 -3.73 3.44
CA PHE A 108 -0.28 -3.96 2.80
C PHE A 108 -0.95 -5.16 3.47
N ARG A 109 -2.17 -4.98 3.96
CA ARG A 109 -2.91 -6.04 4.65
C ARG A 109 -4.15 -6.41 3.87
N VAL A 110 -4.33 -7.70 3.63
CA VAL A 110 -5.61 -8.25 3.20
C VAL A 110 -6.45 -8.47 4.46
N VAL A 111 -7.65 -7.89 4.49
CA VAL A 111 -8.55 -7.96 5.64
C VAL A 111 -9.66 -8.97 5.42
N VAL A 112 -10.12 -9.10 4.18
CA VAL A 112 -11.08 -10.12 3.73
C VAL A 112 -10.56 -10.66 2.41
N ALA A 113 -10.55 -11.99 2.26
CA ALA A 113 -10.14 -12.68 1.05
C ALA A 113 -11.08 -12.43 -0.15
N ALA A 114 -10.55 -12.55 -1.37
CA ALA A 114 -11.30 -12.47 -2.63
C ALA A 114 -12.38 -13.56 -2.82
N SER A 115 -12.27 -14.68 -2.09
CA SER A 115 -13.05 -15.92 -2.22
C SER A 115 -12.77 -16.75 -3.49
N VAL A 116 -11.82 -16.32 -4.32
CA VAL A 116 -11.29 -17.02 -5.48
C VAL A 116 -9.80 -16.70 -5.58
N ALA A 117 -9.03 -17.54 -6.29
CA ALA A 117 -7.62 -17.24 -6.53
C ALA A 117 -7.46 -15.87 -7.20
N CYS A 118 -6.76 -14.95 -6.52
CA CYS A 118 -6.49 -13.61 -7.01
C CYS A 118 -5.18 -13.13 -6.36
N THR A 119 -4.21 -12.74 -7.17
CA THR A 119 -2.92 -12.18 -6.74
C THR A 119 -2.72 -10.81 -7.38
N ALA A 120 -1.83 -10.01 -6.79
CA ALA A 120 -1.46 -8.70 -7.32
C ALA A 120 0.02 -8.39 -7.06
N THR A 121 0.61 -7.58 -7.94
CA THR A 121 1.79 -6.80 -7.57
C THR A 121 1.35 -5.57 -6.79
N VAL A 122 1.91 -5.38 -5.59
CA VAL A 122 1.66 -4.22 -4.73
C VAL A 122 2.88 -3.31 -4.77
N GLU A 123 2.66 -2.02 -5.03
CA GLU A 123 3.71 -1.01 -5.14
C GLU A 123 3.41 0.19 -4.24
N PHE A 124 4.38 0.59 -3.42
CA PHE A 124 4.26 1.77 -2.55
C PHE A 124 5.01 2.94 -3.17
N PHE A 125 4.32 4.06 -3.35
CA PHE A 125 4.89 5.30 -3.87
C PHE A 125 4.84 6.40 -2.81
N GLY A 126 5.91 7.19 -2.72
CA GLY A 126 6.03 8.27 -1.75
C GLY A 126 7.37 8.97 -1.85
N THR A 127 7.67 9.79 -0.84
CA THR A 127 8.94 10.51 -0.70
C THR A 127 9.70 10.01 0.52
N ILE A 128 11.02 10.08 0.46
CA ILE A 128 11.89 10.00 1.64
C ILE A 128 12.63 11.32 1.85
N ASP A 129 12.88 11.64 3.10
CA ASP A 129 13.59 12.85 3.52
C ASP A 129 14.56 12.52 4.66
N ASP A 130 15.56 13.36 4.89
CA ASP A 130 16.42 13.25 6.06
C ASP A 130 15.62 13.51 7.35
N ALA A 131 15.91 12.74 8.40
CA ALA A 131 15.19 12.80 9.67
C ALA A 131 15.38 14.12 10.43
#